data_AF-A0A6A6QJW7-F1
#
_entry.id   AF-A0A6A6QJW7-F1
#
_cell.length_a   1.000
_cell.length_b   1.000
_cell.length_c   1.000
_cell.angle_alpha   90.00
_cell.angle_beta   90.00
_cell.angle_gamma   90.00
#
_symmetry.space_group_name_H-M   'P 1'
#
loop_
_entity.id
_entity.type
_entity.pdbx_description
1 polymer ?
#
loop_
_entity_poly.entity_id
_entity_poly.type
_entity_poly.pdbx_seq_one_letter_code
_entity_poly.pdbx_strand_id
1 'polypeptide(L)'
;MWLHHTVLFDTTQPDPACPKSNVSRIFASGNERTPVDLTDNGAHKTGLYVSPTTEFSTLVELMNGASEAREAILSITFEYVPGVPAGFKKTTMLWLDVGGCYKSSDMPGYENALFEYASEPLVGNVAGTIVFTGGHLHDGGTHVDILKNGNLVCNSTASYGETAGYLDGNKATKGMPHVSSMVTCLSAGTLEPGEAVSLVAHYDTKEHLAMKEMDGTISPVMGIAMLYIMVD
;
A
#
# COMPACT_ATOMS: atom_id res chain seq x y z
N MET A 1 14.40 14.23 -0.40
CA MET A 1 12.94 14.32 -0.55
C MET A 1 12.48 13.03 -1.18
N TRP A 2 11.67 12.27 -0.47
CA TRP A 2 11.00 11.09 -0.99
C TRP A 2 9.50 11.17 -0.70
N LEU A 3 8.73 10.44 -1.49
CA LEU A 3 7.30 10.25 -1.25
C LEU A 3 7.21 9.22 -0.12
N HIS A 4 6.80 9.62 1.08
CA HIS A 4 6.61 8.68 2.18
C HIS A 4 5.31 7.92 1.92
N HIS A 5 4.19 8.66 1.84
CA HIS A 5 2.89 8.11 1.49
C HIS A 5 2.11 9.05 0.57
N THR A 6 1.31 8.48 -0.32
CA THR A 6 0.14 9.13 -0.88
C THR A 6 -1.05 8.18 -0.79
N VAL A 7 -2.20 8.73 -0.42
CA VAL A 7 -3.47 8.00 -0.40
C VAL A 7 -4.51 8.86 -1.09
N LEU A 8 -5.27 8.27 -1.99
CA LEU A 8 -6.44 8.85 -2.62
C LEU A 8 -7.70 8.27 -1.97
N PHE A 9 -8.63 9.16 -1.67
CA PHE A 9 -9.88 8.82 -1.02
C PHE A 9 -11.07 9.21 -1.88
N ASP A 10 -12.13 8.40 -1.86
CA ASP A 10 -13.50 8.81 -2.17
C ASP A 10 -14.19 9.20 -0.86
N THR A 11 -14.49 10.48 -0.68
CA THR A 11 -15.10 11.02 0.54
C THR A 11 -16.63 10.88 0.58
N THR A 12 -17.21 10.18 -0.40
CA THR A 12 -18.67 9.99 -0.53
C THR A 12 -19.12 8.56 -0.24
N GLN A 13 -18.16 7.65 0.01
CA GLN A 13 -18.40 6.24 0.25
C GLN A 13 -17.71 5.78 1.53
N PRO A 14 -18.31 4.85 2.29
CA PRO A 14 -17.64 4.24 3.43
C PRO A 14 -16.48 3.34 2.99
N ASP A 15 -15.47 3.21 3.85
CA ASP A 15 -14.34 2.32 3.59
C ASP A 15 -14.78 0.84 3.67
N PRO A 16 -14.56 0.04 2.61
CA PRO A 16 -15.00 -1.36 2.59
C PRO A 16 -14.32 -2.26 3.63
N ALA A 17 -13.09 -1.94 4.03
CA ALA A 17 -12.36 -2.67 5.07
C ALA A 17 -12.68 -2.13 6.47
N CYS A 18 -12.96 -0.82 6.60
CA CYS A 18 -13.25 -0.15 7.87
C CYS A 18 -14.58 0.64 7.82
N PRO A 19 -15.75 -0.01 7.86
CA PRO A 19 -17.03 0.61 7.51
C PRO A 19 -17.54 1.76 8.39
N LYS A 20 -16.92 2.01 9.56
CA LYS A 20 -17.24 3.20 10.39
C LYS A 20 -16.56 4.46 9.87
N SER A 21 -15.61 4.33 8.94
CA SER A 21 -15.05 5.45 8.19
C SER A 21 -15.99 5.77 7.03
N ASN A 22 -16.43 7.02 6.93
CA ASN A 22 -17.22 7.52 5.79
C ASN A 22 -16.34 7.98 4.61
N VAL A 23 -15.08 7.57 4.60
CA VAL A 23 -14.09 7.93 3.58
C VAL A 23 -13.42 6.65 3.14
N SER A 24 -13.60 6.30 1.87
CA SER A 24 -13.07 5.08 1.26
C SER A 24 -11.69 5.35 0.70
N ARG A 25 -10.70 4.55 1.10
CA ARG A 25 -9.40 4.53 0.41
C ARG A 25 -9.61 3.83 -0.93
N ILE A 26 -9.11 4.42 -2.01
CA ILE A 26 -9.29 3.88 -3.38
C ILE A 26 -7.98 3.72 -4.15
N PHE A 27 -6.90 4.34 -3.69
CA PHE A 27 -5.55 4.16 -4.20
C PHE A 27 -4.54 4.59 -3.14
N ALA A 28 -3.38 3.93 -3.10
CA ALA A 28 -2.24 4.43 -2.37
C ALA A 28 -0.93 3.97 -3.00
N SER A 29 0.12 4.69 -2.64
CA SER A 29 1.49 4.37 -3.00
C SER A 29 2.42 5.09 -2.02
N GLY A 30 3.64 4.60 -1.87
CA GLY A 30 4.69 5.26 -1.11
C GLY A 30 5.89 5.57 -1.98
N ASN A 31 7.07 5.46 -1.38
CA ASN A 31 8.31 5.69 -2.09
C ASN A 31 8.48 4.70 -3.24
N GLU A 32 7.99 3.48 -3.09
CA GLU A 32 7.99 2.42 -4.10
C GLU A 32 7.23 2.77 -5.38
N ARG A 33 6.32 3.77 -5.37
CA ARG A 33 5.56 4.24 -6.55
C ARG A 33 4.87 3.11 -7.33
N THR A 34 4.41 2.07 -6.63
CA THR A 34 3.81 0.87 -7.23
C THR A 34 2.64 1.22 -8.15
N PRO A 35 2.69 0.85 -9.44
CA PRO A 35 1.57 1.02 -10.35
C PRO A 35 0.48 -0.01 -10.03
N VAL A 36 -0.78 0.41 -10.13
CA VAL A 36 -1.95 -0.46 -9.95
C VAL A 36 -2.57 -0.73 -11.32
N ASP A 37 -2.42 -1.97 -11.82
CA ASP A 37 -3.15 -2.45 -12.98
C ASP A 37 -4.30 -3.36 -12.53
N LEU A 38 -5.52 -2.81 -12.56
CA LEU A 38 -6.73 -3.55 -12.20
C LEU A 38 -7.19 -4.51 -13.31
N THR A 39 -6.68 -4.32 -14.52
CA THR A 39 -7.14 -5.06 -15.69
C THR A 39 -6.37 -6.33 -15.91
N ASP A 40 -5.25 -6.55 -15.21
CA ASP A 40 -4.31 -7.64 -15.48
C ASP A 40 -3.96 -7.72 -16.97
N ASN A 41 -3.34 -6.65 -17.47
CA ASN A 41 -3.00 -6.47 -18.88
C ASN A 41 -4.20 -6.66 -19.83
N GLY A 42 -5.39 -6.22 -19.40
CA GLY A 42 -6.64 -6.32 -20.17
C GLY A 42 -7.39 -7.65 -20.05
N ALA A 43 -6.95 -8.59 -19.20
CA ALA A 43 -7.67 -9.83 -18.93
C ALA A 43 -9.02 -9.60 -18.22
N HIS A 44 -9.12 -8.55 -17.41
CA HIS A 44 -10.32 -8.18 -16.66
C HIS A 44 -10.95 -6.88 -17.17
N LYS A 45 -12.26 -6.91 -17.35
CA LYS A 45 -13.07 -5.72 -17.64
C LYS A 45 -13.52 -5.12 -16.31
N THR A 46 -12.66 -4.33 -15.68
CA THR A 46 -12.95 -3.75 -14.37
C THR A 46 -12.29 -2.39 -14.20
N GLY A 47 -12.68 -1.70 -13.14
CA GLY A 47 -12.13 -0.42 -12.76
C GLY A 47 -12.85 0.17 -11.54
N LEU A 48 -12.22 1.17 -10.94
CA LEU A 48 -12.83 1.98 -9.91
C LEU A 48 -13.97 2.82 -10.53
N TYR A 49 -15.18 2.65 -10.01
CA TYR A 49 -16.31 3.42 -10.49
C TYR A 49 -16.32 4.82 -9.87
N VAL A 50 -16.16 5.85 -10.71
CA VAL A 50 -16.25 7.25 -10.32
C VAL A 50 -17.62 7.79 -10.72
N SER A 51 -18.46 8.09 -9.74
CA SER A 51 -19.78 8.66 -9.99
C SER A 51 -19.70 10.16 -10.26
N PRO A 52 -20.73 10.78 -10.89
CA PRO A 52 -20.78 12.24 -11.03
C PRO A 52 -20.78 13.02 -9.72
N THR A 53 -21.06 12.35 -8.59
CA THR A 53 -21.06 12.93 -7.25
C THR A 53 -19.83 12.54 -6.44
N THR A 54 -18.90 11.76 -6.99
CA THR A 54 -17.69 11.35 -6.28
C THR A 54 -16.81 12.57 -6.00
N GLU A 55 -16.40 12.71 -4.75
CA GLU A 55 -15.47 13.74 -4.29
C GLU A 55 -14.16 13.05 -3.89
N PHE A 56 -13.04 13.59 -4.40
CA PHE A 56 -11.72 13.07 -4.09
C PHE A 56 -11.04 13.93 -3.04
N SER A 57 -10.36 13.26 -2.11
CA SER A 57 -9.36 13.88 -1.23
C SER A 57 -8.06 13.12 -1.36
N THR A 58 -6.93 13.79 -1.10
CA THR A 58 -5.62 13.13 -1.06
C THR A 58 -4.88 13.47 0.22
N LEU A 59 -4.26 12.44 0.80
CA LEU A 59 -3.20 12.61 1.80
C LEU A 59 -1.87 12.45 1.08
N VAL A 60 -0.95 13.37 1.35
CA VAL A 60 0.41 13.31 0.84
C VAL A 60 1.36 13.57 1.99
N GLU A 61 2.27 12.64 2.20
CA GLU A 61 3.35 12.76 3.15
C GLU A 61 4.67 12.72 2.39
N LEU A 62 5.43 13.81 2.53
CA LEU A 62 6.73 13.96 1.91
C LEU A 62 7.77 14.10 3.01
N MET A 63 8.86 13.34 2.89
CA MET A 63 9.96 13.42 3.83
C MET A 63 11.16 14.09 3.18
N ASN A 64 11.59 15.20 3.78
CA ASN A 64 12.77 15.92 3.36
C ASN A 64 13.94 15.66 4.32
N GLY A 65 14.78 14.68 3.99
CA GLY A 65 16.04 14.46 4.71
C GLY A 65 17.13 15.52 4.46
N ALA A 66 16.87 16.56 3.66
CA ALA A 66 17.83 17.62 3.38
C ALA A 66 17.65 18.83 4.31
N SER A 67 18.75 19.53 4.61
CA SER A 67 18.74 20.78 5.39
C SER A 67 18.15 21.98 4.64
N GLU A 68 17.89 21.83 3.34
CA GLU A 68 17.36 22.88 2.47
C GLU A 68 15.93 22.53 2.03
N ALA A 69 15.10 23.56 1.88
CA ALA A 69 13.76 23.42 1.34
C ALA A 69 13.81 22.89 -0.09
N ARG A 70 12.86 22.02 -0.45
CA ARG A 70 12.74 21.45 -1.79
C ARG A 70 11.29 21.50 -2.23
N GLU A 71 11.09 21.89 -3.48
CA GLU A 71 9.79 21.79 -4.12
C GLU A 71 9.59 20.37 -4.66
N ALA A 72 8.36 19.87 -4.56
CA ALA A 72 7.97 18.59 -5.09
C ALA A 72 6.57 18.71 -5.71
N ILE A 73 6.35 17.94 -6.77
CA ILE A 73 5.05 17.82 -7.42
C ILE A 73 4.64 16.36 -7.31
N LEU A 74 3.52 16.10 -6.63
CA LEU A 74 2.86 14.81 -6.71
C LEU A 74 2.10 14.75 -8.04
N SER A 75 2.43 13.77 -8.86
CA SER A 75 1.69 13.45 -10.07
C SER A 75 1.13 12.04 -9.94
N ILE A 76 -0.19 11.90 -10.08
CA ILE A 76 -0.85 10.60 -10.17
C ILE A 76 -1.49 10.53 -11.56
N THR A 77 -1.18 9.47 -12.28
CA THR A 77 -1.72 9.23 -13.64
C THR A 77 -2.78 8.15 -13.55
N PHE A 78 -3.94 8.41 -14.14
CA PHE A 78 -5.04 7.45 -14.23
C PHE A 78 -5.43 7.25 -15.68
N GLU A 79 -5.79 6.02 -16.03
CA GLU A 79 -6.55 5.75 -17.24
C GLU A 79 -8.05 5.85 -16.92
N TYR A 80 -8.79 6.57 -17.77
CA TYR A 80 -10.22 6.81 -17.58
C TYR A 80 -11.01 6.39 -18.81
N VAL A 81 -12.10 5.65 -18.57
CA VAL A 81 -13.06 5.29 -19.60
C VAL A 81 -14.38 6.03 -19.34
N PRO A 82 -14.89 6.81 -20.31
CA PRO A 82 -16.18 7.48 -20.16
C PRO A 82 -17.35 6.50 -19.95
N GLY A 83 -18.14 6.74 -18.90
CA GLY A 83 -19.30 5.91 -18.56
C GLY A 83 -18.93 4.55 -17.97
N VAL A 84 -19.88 3.60 -18.00
CA VAL A 84 -19.66 2.21 -17.57
C VAL A 84 -19.84 1.30 -18.79
N PRO A 85 -18.76 0.88 -19.46
CA PRO A 85 -18.87 0.05 -20.64
C PRO A 85 -19.57 -1.28 -20.34
N ALA A 86 -20.25 -1.84 -21.34
CA ALA A 86 -20.95 -3.10 -21.18
C ALA A 86 -19.99 -4.23 -20.76
N GLY A 87 -20.36 -4.95 -19.68
CA GLY A 87 -19.56 -6.03 -19.13
C GLY A 87 -18.43 -5.61 -18.19
N PHE A 88 -18.27 -4.32 -17.89
CA PHE A 88 -17.37 -3.89 -16.83
C PHE A 88 -17.97 -4.16 -15.46
N LYS A 89 -17.17 -4.76 -14.57
CA LYS A 89 -17.49 -4.93 -13.15
C LYS A 89 -16.79 -3.86 -12.31
N LYS A 90 -17.41 -3.44 -11.22
CA LYS A 90 -16.81 -2.48 -10.29
C LYS A 90 -15.65 -3.14 -9.53
N THR A 91 -14.61 -2.37 -9.25
CA THR A 91 -13.55 -2.77 -8.33
C THR A 91 -13.73 -2.06 -6.98
N THR A 92 -13.51 -2.80 -5.90
CA THR A 92 -13.45 -2.28 -4.52
C THR A 92 -12.07 -2.59 -3.95
N MET A 93 -11.46 -1.64 -3.25
CA MET A 93 -10.22 -1.88 -2.52
C MET A 93 -10.50 -2.27 -1.07
N LEU A 94 -9.85 -3.33 -0.60
CA LEU A 94 -9.69 -3.64 0.82
C LEU A 94 -8.30 -3.19 1.25
N TRP A 95 -8.25 -2.31 2.27
CA TRP A 95 -7.02 -1.89 2.91
C TRP A 95 -6.78 -2.74 4.16
N LEU A 96 -5.68 -3.47 4.16
CA LEU A 96 -5.20 -4.22 5.31
C LEU A 96 -4.04 -3.46 5.94
N ASP A 97 -4.01 -3.43 7.26
CA ASP A 97 -3.09 -2.61 8.04
C ASP A 97 -2.68 -3.38 9.30
N VAL A 98 -1.39 -3.41 9.63
CA VAL A 98 -0.88 -3.97 10.90
C VAL A 98 -1.50 -3.31 12.13
N GLY A 99 -1.82 -2.01 12.03
CA GLY A 99 -2.52 -1.27 13.08
C GLY A 99 -4.01 -1.63 13.16
N GLY A 100 -4.58 -2.18 12.09
CA GLY A 100 -6.00 -2.45 11.94
C GLY A 100 -6.85 -1.18 11.80
N CYS A 101 -8.17 -1.34 11.81
CA CYS A 101 -9.08 -0.20 11.64
C CYS A 101 -9.06 0.75 12.84
N TYR A 102 -9.08 2.06 12.54
CA TYR A 102 -9.26 3.17 13.50
C TYR A 102 -8.11 3.33 14.52
N LYS A 103 -6.94 2.76 14.23
CA LYS A 103 -5.70 2.93 15.01
C LYS A 103 -4.62 3.52 14.11
N SER A 104 -3.49 3.90 14.70
CA SER A 104 -2.31 4.27 13.90
C SER A 104 -1.78 3.03 13.17
N SER A 105 -1.31 3.23 11.94
CA SER A 105 -0.54 2.25 11.19
C SER A 105 0.91 2.14 11.69
N ASP A 106 1.37 3.14 12.46
CA ASP A 106 2.71 3.16 13.05
C ASP A 106 2.89 2.04 14.07
N MET A 107 3.87 1.18 13.81
CA MET A 107 4.33 0.14 14.72
C MET A 107 5.77 0.46 15.16
N PRO A 108 6.18 0.02 16.37
CA PRO A 108 7.56 0.22 16.81
C PRO A 108 8.60 -0.33 15.82
N GLY A 109 9.62 0.45 15.49
CA GLY A 109 10.79 -0.03 14.75
C GLY A 109 11.90 -0.50 15.68
N TYR A 110 12.76 -1.40 15.19
CA TYR A 110 13.92 -1.91 15.95
C TYR A 110 15.18 -1.91 15.09
N GLU A 111 16.34 -1.66 15.71
CA GLU A 111 17.64 -1.73 15.03
C GLU A 111 18.28 -3.10 15.20
N ASN A 112 18.96 -3.60 14.16
CA ASN A 112 19.70 -4.87 14.17
C ASN A 112 18.83 -6.08 14.62
N ALA A 113 17.56 -6.11 14.21
CA ALA A 113 16.58 -7.07 14.66
C ALA A 113 15.82 -7.72 13.50
N LEU A 114 15.27 -8.91 13.75
CA LEU A 114 14.27 -9.54 12.90
C LEU A 114 12.96 -9.51 13.69
N PHE A 115 11.90 -9.01 13.06
CA PHE A 115 10.59 -8.88 13.69
C PHE A 115 9.49 -8.82 12.64
N GLU A 116 8.27 -9.03 13.08
CA GLU A 116 7.09 -9.02 12.22
C GLU A 116 5.88 -8.41 12.93
N TYR A 117 4.95 -7.92 12.12
CA TYR A 117 3.65 -7.43 12.57
C TYR A 117 2.55 -8.05 11.74
N ALA A 118 1.55 -8.63 12.39
CA ALA A 118 0.39 -9.22 11.74
C ALA A 118 -0.85 -8.33 11.94
N SER A 119 -1.68 -8.22 10.91
CA SER A 119 -2.99 -7.58 11.05
C SER A 119 -4.00 -8.53 11.69
N GLU A 120 -5.03 -7.98 12.31
CA GLU A 120 -6.25 -8.74 12.58
C GLU A 120 -6.86 -9.22 11.25
N PRO A 121 -7.37 -10.47 11.15
CA PRO A 121 -8.04 -10.93 9.95
C PRO A 121 -9.31 -10.13 9.65
N LEU A 122 -9.39 -9.57 8.44
CA LEU A 122 -10.58 -8.92 7.92
C LEU A 122 -11.50 -9.97 7.32
N VAL A 123 -12.63 -10.23 8.01
CA VAL A 123 -13.72 -11.04 7.49
C VAL A 123 -14.73 -10.11 6.83
N GLY A 124 -14.75 -10.12 5.50
CA GLY A 124 -15.61 -9.25 4.69
C GLY A 124 -16.84 -9.96 4.15
N ASN A 125 -17.82 -9.16 3.73
CA ASN A 125 -18.96 -9.62 2.91
C ASN A 125 -18.72 -9.39 1.41
N VAL A 126 -17.51 -8.96 1.03
CA VAL A 126 -17.16 -8.70 -0.37
C VAL A 126 -16.88 -10.04 -1.04
N ALA A 127 -17.60 -10.31 -2.13
CA ALA A 127 -17.39 -11.47 -2.99
C ALA A 127 -16.88 -11.01 -4.36
N GLY A 128 -15.93 -11.74 -4.93
CA GLY A 128 -15.43 -11.46 -6.28
C GLY A 128 -14.03 -11.98 -6.55
N THR A 129 -13.41 -11.47 -7.61
CA THR A 129 -12.04 -11.84 -8.00
C THR A 129 -11.03 -10.82 -7.48
N ILE A 130 -9.98 -11.27 -6.81
CA ILE A 130 -8.85 -10.44 -6.39
C ILE A 130 -7.99 -10.16 -7.64
N VAL A 131 -8.15 -8.99 -8.26
CA VAL A 131 -7.49 -8.65 -9.53
C VAL A 131 -6.10 -8.08 -9.33
N PHE A 132 -5.85 -7.43 -8.20
CA PHE A 132 -4.55 -6.87 -7.84
C PHE A 132 -4.33 -6.99 -6.33
N THR A 133 -3.11 -7.34 -5.95
CA THR A 133 -2.64 -7.36 -4.58
C THR A 133 -1.23 -6.76 -4.52
N GLY A 134 -0.98 -5.86 -3.57
CA GLY A 134 0.36 -5.28 -3.36
C GLY A 134 0.55 -4.79 -1.93
N GLY A 135 1.79 -4.88 -1.44
CA GLY A 135 2.18 -4.41 -0.12
C GLY A 135 2.82 -3.02 -0.14
N HIS A 136 2.92 -2.42 1.04
CA HIS A 136 3.69 -1.23 1.33
C HIS A 136 4.41 -1.40 2.68
N LEU A 137 5.67 -0.95 2.74
CA LEU A 137 6.55 -1.08 3.90
C LEU A 137 7.40 0.18 4.07
N HIS A 138 7.74 0.49 5.32
CA HIS A 138 8.86 1.38 5.63
C HIS A 138 10.20 0.63 5.50
N ASP A 139 11.30 1.38 5.43
CA ASP A 139 12.64 0.81 5.35
C ASP A 139 12.96 -0.11 6.54
N GLY A 140 13.71 -1.16 6.25
CA GLY A 140 13.92 -2.30 7.15
C GLY A 140 12.96 -3.45 6.87
N GLY A 141 11.87 -3.19 6.15
CA GLY A 141 10.93 -4.20 5.69
C GLY A 141 11.52 -5.04 4.55
N THR A 142 11.25 -6.35 4.55
CA THR A 142 11.69 -7.27 3.49
C THR A 142 10.54 -7.64 2.57
N HIS A 143 9.37 -7.97 3.13
CA HIS A 143 8.18 -8.34 2.37
C HIS A 143 6.91 -8.26 3.22
N VAL A 144 5.77 -8.22 2.53
CA VAL A 144 4.45 -8.43 3.12
C VAL A 144 3.87 -9.74 2.60
N ASP A 145 3.58 -10.65 3.52
CA ASP A 145 2.78 -11.84 3.24
C ASP A 145 1.31 -11.46 3.33
N ILE A 146 0.57 -11.69 2.25
CA ILE A 146 -0.86 -11.42 2.16
C ILE A 146 -1.57 -12.76 2.11
N LEU A 147 -2.46 -12.96 3.07
CA LEU A 147 -3.03 -14.26 3.40
C LEU A 147 -4.52 -14.28 3.13
N LYS A 148 -5.02 -15.39 2.61
CA LYS A 148 -6.45 -15.72 2.56
C LYS A 148 -6.71 -17.00 3.35
N ASN A 149 -7.54 -16.91 4.38
CA ASN A 149 -7.79 -17.99 5.34
C ASN A 149 -6.48 -18.62 5.88
N GLY A 150 -5.48 -17.77 6.16
CA GLY A 150 -4.16 -18.18 6.65
C GLY A 150 -3.21 -18.76 5.58
N ASN A 151 -3.64 -18.90 4.32
CA ASN A 151 -2.78 -19.36 3.24
C ASN A 151 -2.21 -18.17 2.46
N LEU A 152 -0.92 -18.23 2.13
CA LEU A 152 -0.25 -17.22 1.33
C LEU A 152 -0.85 -17.12 -0.07
N VAL A 153 -1.34 -15.92 -0.44
CA VAL A 153 -1.87 -15.61 -1.78
C VAL A 153 -1.01 -14.60 -2.53
N CYS A 154 -0.22 -13.80 -1.81
CA CYS A 154 0.78 -12.93 -2.42
C CYS A 154 1.93 -12.68 -1.44
N ASN A 155 3.17 -12.85 -1.92
CA ASN A 155 4.37 -12.41 -1.23
C ASN A 155 4.86 -11.13 -1.92
N SER A 156 4.61 -9.99 -1.29
CA SER A 156 4.96 -8.67 -1.82
C SER A 156 6.35 -8.27 -1.33
N THR A 157 7.39 -8.74 -2.02
CA THR A 157 8.80 -8.47 -1.69
C THR A 157 9.21 -7.04 -2.02
N ALA A 158 9.98 -6.40 -1.12
CA ALA A 158 10.57 -5.10 -1.34
C ALA A 158 11.90 -5.19 -2.12
N SER A 159 12.13 -4.24 -3.02
CA SER A 159 13.47 -3.95 -3.56
C SER A 159 13.93 -2.58 -3.09
N TYR A 160 15.24 -2.37 -3.06
CA TYR A 160 15.87 -1.20 -2.46
C TYR A 160 16.87 -0.56 -3.42
N GLY A 161 16.91 0.78 -3.45
CA GLY A 161 18.00 1.53 -4.09
C GLY A 161 18.15 1.28 -5.60
N GLU A 162 17.10 0.85 -6.30
CA GLU A 162 17.18 0.46 -7.73
C GLU A 162 17.61 1.61 -8.65
N THR A 163 17.42 2.86 -8.23
CA THR A 163 17.91 4.04 -8.93
C THR A 163 18.52 5.05 -7.96
N ALA A 164 19.30 6.00 -8.48
CA ALA A 164 19.92 7.05 -7.67
C ALA A 164 18.91 7.90 -6.87
N GLY A 165 17.63 7.94 -7.28
CA GLY A 165 16.57 8.63 -6.54
C GLY A 165 16.17 7.94 -5.24
N TYR A 166 16.55 6.68 -5.07
CA TYR A 166 16.26 5.83 -3.91
C TYR A 166 17.45 5.64 -2.97
N LEU A 167 18.54 6.38 -3.18
CA LEU A 167 19.69 6.39 -2.29
C LEU A 167 19.69 7.71 -1.52
N ASP A 168 19.93 7.67 -0.22
CA ASP A 168 20.01 8.90 0.56
C ASP A 168 21.16 9.78 0.04
N GLY A 169 20.84 11.05 -0.27
CA GLY A 169 21.83 12.02 -0.71
C GLY A 169 22.74 12.52 0.43
N ASN A 170 22.45 12.15 1.68
CA ASN A 170 23.23 12.54 2.84
C ASN A 170 24.55 11.75 2.93
N LYS A 171 25.67 12.49 3.05
CA LYS A 171 27.00 11.89 3.24
C LYS A 171 27.12 11.10 4.55
N ALA A 172 26.31 11.42 5.57
CA ALA A 172 26.32 10.75 6.86
C ALA A 172 25.73 9.34 6.82
N THR A 173 24.70 9.14 5.99
CA THR A 173 24.03 7.84 5.78
C THR A 173 24.66 7.04 4.63
N LYS A 174 25.69 7.59 3.98
CA LYS A 174 26.52 6.95 2.94
C LYS A 174 25.72 6.38 1.76
N GLY A 175 24.61 7.01 1.37
CA GLY A 175 23.78 6.47 0.30
C GLY A 175 22.98 5.25 0.73
N MET A 176 22.47 5.26 1.98
CA MET A 176 21.53 4.26 2.46
C MET A 176 20.42 4.05 1.41
N PRO A 177 20.21 2.81 0.94
CA PRO A 177 19.14 2.54 -0.01
C PRO A 177 17.79 2.52 0.72
N HIS A 178 16.79 3.11 0.08
CA HIS A 178 15.40 3.09 0.52
C HIS A 178 14.57 2.14 -0.34
N VAL A 179 13.41 1.70 0.16
CA VAL A 179 12.43 0.93 -0.63
C VAL A 179 12.16 1.66 -1.95
N SER A 180 12.34 0.94 -3.06
CA SER A 180 12.24 1.46 -4.42
C SER A 180 11.14 0.80 -5.25
N SER A 181 10.77 -0.44 -4.94
CA SER A 181 9.62 -1.13 -5.53
C SER A 181 9.11 -2.23 -4.61
N MET A 182 7.87 -2.66 -4.85
CA MET A 182 7.23 -3.79 -4.18
C MET A 182 6.66 -4.74 -5.25
N VAL A 183 6.85 -6.05 -5.07
CA VAL A 183 6.23 -7.06 -5.95
C VAL A 183 4.72 -7.03 -5.80
N THR A 184 4.01 -7.02 -6.93
CA THR A 184 2.54 -7.11 -6.98
C THR A 184 2.10 -8.46 -7.51
N CYS A 185 0.98 -8.98 -7.02
CA CYS A 185 0.35 -10.17 -7.54
C CYS A 185 -0.95 -9.82 -8.26
N LEU A 186 -1.09 -10.26 -9.50
CA LEU A 186 -2.31 -10.10 -10.29
C LEU A 186 -3.14 -11.38 -10.20
N SER A 187 -4.46 -11.26 -10.27
CA SER A 187 -5.37 -12.41 -10.29
C SER A 187 -5.15 -13.42 -9.15
N ALA A 188 -5.05 -12.94 -7.91
CA ALA A 188 -4.72 -13.72 -6.70
C ALA A 188 -5.86 -14.64 -6.20
N GLY A 189 -6.74 -15.07 -7.11
CA GLY A 189 -7.89 -15.94 -6.84
C GLY A 189 -9.18 -15.18 -6.55
N THR A 190 -10.17 -15.89 -6.02
CA THR A 190 -11.45 -15.33 -5.60
C THR A 190 -11.50 -15.08 -4.10
N LEU A 191 -12.43 -14.23 -3.67
CA LEU A 191 -12.81 -14.02 -2.29
C LEU A 191 -14.31 -14.28 -2.17
N GLU A 192 -14.71 -15.10 -1.21
CA GLU A 192 -16.12 -15.40 -0.91
C GLU A 192 -16.54 -14.81 0.44
N PRO A 193 -17.85 -14.54 0.67
CA PRO A 193 -18.34 -14.06 1.95
C PRO A 193 -17.97 -15.02 3.09
N GLY A 194 -17.40 -14.46 4.16
CA GLY A 194 -16.95 -15.24 5.32
C GLY A 194 -15.51 -15.74 5.23
N GLU A 195 -14.85 -15.64 4.07
CA GLU A 195 -13.40 -15.78 4.00
C GLU A 195 -12.70 -14.57 4.64
N ALA A 196 -11.54 -14.82 5.23
CA ALA A 196 -10.73 -13.82 5.89
C ALA A 196 -9.49 -13.48 5.04
N VAL A 197 -9.16 -12.19 4.97
CA VAL A 197 -7.87 -11.72 4.43
C VAL A 197 -7.09 -11.01 5.52
N SER A 198 -5.77 -11.20 5.55
CA SER A 198 -4.88 -10.58 6.52
C SER A 198 -3.51 -10.34 5.91
N LEU A 199 -2.64 -9.64 6.63
CA LEU A 199 -1.23 -9.51 6.26
C LEU A 199 -0.30 -9.87 7.41
N VAL A 200 0.95 -10.18 7.06
CA VAL A 200 2.11 -10.19 7.95
C VAL A 200 3.22 -9.38 7.28
N ALA A 201 3.66 -8.31 7.92
CA ALA A 201 4.77 -7.49 7.47
C ALA A 201 6.06 -7.94 8.15
N HIS A 202 7.07 -8.30 7.36
CA HIS A 202 8.34 -8.84 7.84
C HIS A 202 9.46 -7.81 7.73
N TYR A 203 10.31 -7.75 8.75
CA TYR A 203 11.43 -6.83 8.86
C TYR A 203 12.72 -7.58 9.18
N ASP A 204 13.81 -7.22 8.50
CA ASP A 204 15.18 -7.59 8.85
C ASP A 204 16.04 -6.33 8.79
N THR A 205 16.24 -5.72 9.97
CA THR A 205 16.98 -4.46 10.07
C THR A 205 18.50 -4.62 10.10
N LYS A 206 18.99 -5.86 9.90
CA LYS A 206 20.39 -6.16 9.62
C LYS A 206 20.65 -6.21 8.11
N GLU A 207 19.65 -6.66 7.34
CA GLU A 207 19.69 -6.67 5.88
C GLU A 207 19.42 -5.27 5.30
N HIS A 208 18.33 -4.63 5.72
CA HIS A 208 17.96 -3.29 5.30
C HIS A 208 17.93 -2.37 6.52
N LEU A 209 18.69 -1.28 6.53
CA LEU A 209 18.75 -0.42 7.71
C LEU A 209 17.36 0.17 8.04
N ALA A 210 17.02 0.19 9.33
CA ALA A 210 15.85 0.93 9.80
C ALA A 210 16.08 2.43 9.64
N MET A 211 15.01 3.16 9.32
CA MET A 211 15.06 4.62 9.32
C MET A 211 15.23 5.17 10.73
N LYS A 212 15.95 6.29 10.79
CA LYS A 212 16.18 7.03 12.03
C LYS A 212 15.63 8.44 11.89
N GLU A 213 15.02 8.90 12.97
CA GLU A 213 14.66 10.30 13.14
C GLU A 213 15.91 11.17 13.27
N MET A 214 15.73 12.49 13.17
CA MET A 214 16.83 13.46 13.30
C MET A 214 17.57 13.37 14.65
N ASP A 215 16.89 12.90 15.70
CA ASP A 215 17.48 12.70 17.04
C ASP A 215 18.19 11.34 17.20
N GLY A 216 18.18 10.51 16.14
CA GLY A 216 18.80 9.19 16.11
C GLY A 216 17.93 8.06 16.66
N THR A 217 16.71 8.34 17.11
CA THR A 217 15.74 7.30 17.49
C THR A 217 15.25 6.54 16.25
N ILE A 218 14.82 5.29 16.44
CA ILE A 218 14.30 4.48 15.33
C ILE A 218 12.90 4.98 14.97
N SER A 219 12.72 5.31 13.70
CA SER A 219 11.42 5.69 13.16
C SER A 219 10.43 4.52 13.28
N PRO A 220 9.14 4.80 13.57
CA PRO A 220 8.10 3.77 13.44
C PRO A 220 8.06 3.17 12.03
N VAL A 221 7.56 1.94 11.94
CA VAL A 221 7.40 1.21 10.69
C VAL A 221 5.92 0.97 10.39
N MET A 222 5.57 0.77 9.11
CA MET A 222 4.20 0.44 8.69
C MET A 222 4.16 -0.82 7.84
N GLY A 223 3.13 -1.64 8.03
CA GLY A 223 2.82 -2.78 7.16
C GLY A 223 1.41 -2.67 6.60
N ILE A 224 1.30 -2.44 5.30
CA ILE A 224 0.01 -2.26 4.62
C ILE A 224 -0.07 -3.23 3.44
N ALA A 225 -1.29 -3.69 3.14
CA ALA A 225 -1.58 -4.37 1.89
C ALA A 225 -2.88 -3.83 1.27
N MET A 226 -2.86 -3.68 -0.04
CA MET A 226 -4.00 -3.30 -0.86
C MET A 226 -4.46 -4.50 -1.67
N LEU A 227 -5.73 -4.88 -1.51
CA LEU A 227 -6.37 -5.92 -2.31
C LEU A 227 -7.51 -5.28 -3.10
N TYR A 228 -7.46 -5.35 -4.42
CA TYR A 228 -8.53 -4.87 -5.28
C TYR A 228 -9.39 -6.05 -5.74
N ILE A 229 -10.67 -5.97 -5.41
CA ILE A 229 -11.67 -7.00 -5.68
C ILE A 229 -12.61 -6.52 -6.78
N MET A 230 -12.59 -7.19 -7.93
CA MET A 230 -13.63 -7.07 -8.93
C MET A 230 -14.88 -7.78 -8.42
N VAL A 231 -15.90 -7.02 -8.03
CA VAL A 231 -17.11 -7.56 -7.37
C VAL A 231 -18.06 -8.21 -8.38
N ASP A 232 -18.71 -9.29 -7.95
CA ASP A 232 -19.67 -10.05 -8.75
C ASP A 232 -21.07 -9.43 -8.85
#